data_AF-A0A182YE67-F1
#
_entry.id   AF-A0A182YE67-F1
#
_cell.length_a   1.000
_cell.length_b   1.000
_cell.length_c   1.000
_cell.angle_alpha   90.00
_cell.angle_beta   90.00
_cell.angle_gamma   90.00
#
_symmetry.space_group_name_H-M   'P 1'
#
loop_
_entity.id
_entity.type
_entity.pdbx_description
1 polymer ?
#
loop_
_entity_poly.entity_id
_entity_poly.type
_entity_poly.pdbx_seq_one_letter_code
_entity_poly.pdbx_strand_id
1 'polypeptide(L)'
;MGHTTVTPTAPATTIQSSVSSTPNLVAATGLAKDCAGCGKRITERFLLKALDIFWHEDCLKCGCCDCRLGEVGSTLYTKANLILCKRDYLRLFGTTGYCAACNKVIPAFEMVMRAKNNVYHLECFACQQCNHR
;
A
#
# COMPACT_ATOMS: atom_id res chain seq x y z
N MET A 1 -23.87 9.22 -3.99
CA MET A 1 -23.76 7.93 -3.28
C MET A 1 -22.28 7.60 -3.26
N GLY A 2 -21.59 7.88 -2.16
CA GLY A 2 -20.12 7.90 -2.14
C GLY A 2 -19.55 6.61 -1.55
N HIS A 3 -18.85 5.83 -2.36
CA HIS A 3 -17.95 4.78 -1.87
C HIS A 3 -16.88 5.42 -0.97
N THR A 4 -16.92 5.18 0.34
CA THR A 4 -15.90 5.73 1.23
C THR A 4 -14.77 4.73 1.34
N THR A 5 -13.67 4.98 0.61
CA THR A 5 -12.44 4.21 0.84
C THR A 5 -11.96 4.51 2.26
N VAL A 6 -11.80 3.47 3.06
CA VAL A 6 -11.09 3.53 4.34
C VAL A 6 -9.69 4.11 4.10
N THR A 7 -9.47 5.34 4.57
CA THR A 7 -8.17 6.01 4.49
C THR A 7 -7.27 5.46 5.61
N PRO A 8 -6.08 4.95 5.28
CA PRO A 8 -5.12 4.57 6.29
C PRO A 8 -4.68 5.81 7.08
N THR A 9 -4.63 5.69 8.41
CA THR A 9 -4.25 6.77 9.32
C THR A 9 -2.73 6.99 9.39
N ALA A 10 -1.93 6.10 8.79
CA ALA A 10 -0.47 6.22 8.79
C ALA A 10 0.04 7.05 7.59
N PRO A 11 1.22 7.69 7.74
CA PRO A 11 1.89 8.33 6.63
C PRO A 11 2.22 7.30 5.54
N ALA A 12 1.58 7.45 4.39
CA ALA A 12 1.95 6.71 3.19
C ALA A 12 3.26 7.29 2.66
N THR A 13 4.22 6.41 2.34
CA THR A 13 5.45 6.82 1.66
C THR A 13 5.28 6.61 0.17
N THR A 14 5.50 7.66 -0.62
CA THR A 14 5.48 7.57 -2.08
C THR A 14 6.72 6.85 -2.60
N ILE A 15 6.51 5.93 -3.53
CA ILE A 15 7.55 5.21 -4.25
C ILE A 15 7.85 6.01 -5.52
N GLN A 16 9.08 6.45 -5.67
CA GLN A 16 9.54 7.15 -6.87
C GLN A 16 10.32 6.20 -7.76
N SER A 17 9.75 5.87 -8.92
CA SER A 17 10.45 5.15 -9.97
C SER A 17 11.40 6.12 -10.67
N SER A 18 12.68 5.78 -10.73
CA SER A 18 13.70 6.59 -11.39
C SER A 18 14.46 5.74 -12.38
N VAL A 19 14.77 6.32 -13.54
CA VAL A 19 15.69 5.72 -14.51
C VAL A 19 17.12 6.07 -14.12
N SER A 20 17.95 5.05 -13.90
CA SER A 20 19.40 5.17 -13.85
C SER A 20 19.88 5.54 -15.25
N SER A 21 20.06 6.82 -15.52
CA SER A 21 20.74 7.29 -16.73
C SER A 21 22.24 7.00 -16.60
N THR A 22 22.65 5.75 -16.76
CA THR A 22 24.07 5.42 -17.00
C THR A 22 24.22 4.91 -18.42
N PRO A 23 24.68 5.75 -19.38
CA PRO A 23 25.30 5.21 -20.56
C PRO A 23 26.58 4.49 -20.13
N ASN A 24 26.72 3.26 -20.62
CA ASN A 24 27.90 2.43 -20.53
C ASN A 24 29.19 3.22 -20.85
N LEU A 25 29.89 3.77 -19.87
CA LEU A 25 31.26 4.28 -20.00
C LEU A 25 32.02 4.15 -18.67
N VAL A 26 33.14 3.45 -18.77
CA VAL A 26 34.31 3.37 -17.86
C VAL A 26 34.40 4.51 -16.83
N ALA A 27 34.50 4.12 -15.55
CA ALA A 27 35.11 4.84 -14.43
C ALA A 27 34.81 6.35 -14.29
N ALA A 28 33.85 6.70 -13.43
CA ALA A 28 33.90 7.96 -12.67
C ALA A 28 33.04 7.85 -11.41
N THR A 29 33.48 8.54 -10.38
CA THR A 29 33.06 8.57 -8.97
C THR A 29 31.61 9.07 -8.78
N GLY A 30 30.62 8.43 -9.40
CA GLY A 30 29.20 8.68 -9.19
C GLY A 30 28.67 7.82 -8.06
N LEU A 31 28.01 8.43 -7.06
CA LEU A 31 27.41 7.78 -5.88
C LEU A 31 26.81 6.42 -6.23
N ALA A 32 27.51 5.36 -5.86
CA ALA A 32 26.99 4.00 -5.85
C ALA A 32 25.68 3.99 -5.06
N LYS A 33 24.56 3.63 -5.70
CA LYS A 33 23.29 3.47 -4.99
C LYS A 33 23.20 2.02 -4.56
N ASP A 34 23.33 1.78 -3.27
CA ASP A 34 23.21 0.44 -2.69
C ASP A 34 21.75 0.15 -2.32
N CYS A 35 21.32 -1.08 -2.60
CA CYS A 35 19.96 -1.51 -2.31
C CYS A 35 19.81 -1.84 -0.82
N ALA A 36 18.87 -1.19 -0.15
CA ALA A 36 18.61 -1.43 1.28
C ALA A 36 18.10 -2.86 1.59
N GLY A 37 17.45 -3.52 0.62
CA GLY A 37 16.93 -4.88 0.81
C GLY A 37 17.98 -6.00 0.75
N CYS A 38 18.99 -5.87 -0.11
CA CYS A 38 19.97 -6.94 -0.34
C CYS A 38 21.43 -6.52 -0.07
N GLY A 39 21.68 -5.24 0.20
CA GLY A 39 23.02 -4.68 0.44
C GLY A 39 23.92 -4.61 -0.78
N LYS A 40 23.43 -5.01 -1.97
CA LYS A 40 24.20 -4.99 -3.22
C LYS A 40 24.00 -3.67 -3.95
N ARG A 41 25.01 -3.31 -4.75
CA ARG A 41 24.97 -2.13 -5.60
C ARG A 41 23.93 -2.28 -6.72
N ILE A 42 23.12 -1.25 -6.91
CA ILE A 42 22.12 -1.19 -7.98
C ILE A 42 22.83 -0.82 -9.27
N THR A 43 22.92 -1.80 -10.18
CA THR A 43 23.45 -1.62 -11.55
C THR A 43 22.33 -1.60 -12.60
N GLU A 44 21.08 -1.73 -12.17
CA GLU A 44 19.90 -1.80 -13.04
C GLU A 44 19.54 -0.44 -13.65
N ARG A 45 18.92 -0.48 -14.83
CA ARG A 45 18.42 0.73 -15.52
C ARG A 45 17.28 1.40 -14.76
N PHE A 46 16.47 0.63 -14.06
CA PHE A 46 15.34 1.14 -13.29
C PHE A 46 15.61 0.87 -11.81
N LEU A 47 15.31 1.86 -10.98
CA LEU A 47 15.48 1.76 -9.55
C LEU A 47 14.32 2.47 -8.84
N LEU A 48 14.02 2.01 -7.63
CA LEU A 48 12.97 2.59 -6.80
C LEU A 48 13.60 3.37 -5.66
N LYS A 49 13.12 4.60 -5.43
CA LYS A 49 13.44 5.39 -4.23
C LYS A 49 12.21 5.44 -3.33
N ALA A 50 12.38 5.01 -2.08
CA ALA A 50 11.34 5.10 -1.05
C ALA A 50 12.00 5.21 0.33
N LEU A 51 11.37 5.93 1.26
CA LEU A 51 11.93 6.20 2.61
C LEU A 51 13.33 6.86 2.56
N ASP A 52 13.55 7.69 1.54
CA ASP A 52 14.84 8.32 1.22
C ASP A 52 15.98 7.36 0.83
N ILE A 53 15.73 6.06 0.73
CA ILE A 53 16.70 5.01 0.38
C ILE A 53 16.36 4.35 -0.97
N PHE A 54 17.34 3.62 -1.53
CA PHE A 54 17.23 3.00 -2.86
C PHE A 54 17.00 1.49 -2.77
N TRP A 55 16.24 0.98 -3.74
CA TRP A 55 15.84 -0.42 -3.83
C TRP A 55 15.85 -0.89 -5.28
N HIS A 56 16.18 -2.16 -5.48
CA HIS A 56 15.83 -2.87 -6.72
C HIS A 56 14.31 -3.05 -6.82
N GLU A 57 13.81 -3.22 -8.04
CA GLU A 57 12.39 -3.48 -8.31
C GLU A 57 11.91 -4.76 -7.62
N ASP A 58 12.75 -5.80 -7.60
CA ASP A 58 12.44 -7.07 -6.92
C ASP A 58 12.69 -7.06 -5.41
N CYS A 59 13.51 -6.13 -4.91
CA CYS A 59 13.82 -6.05 -3.48
C CYS A 59 12.76 -5.26 -2.69
N LEU A 60 12.09 -4.29 -3.33
CA LEU A 60 11.03 -3.51 -2.67
C LEU A 60 9.71 -4.27 -2.71
N LYS A 61 9.54 -5.19 -1.76
CA LYS A 61 8.36 -6.04 -1.64
C LYS A 61 7.70 -5.91 -0.27
N CYS A 62 6.39 -6.20 -0.24
CA CYS A 62 5.64 -6.21 1.00
C CYS A 62 6.07 -7.41 1.86
N GLY A 63 6.37 -7.19 3.13
CA GLY A 63 6.78 -8.24 4.08
C GLY A 63 5.68 -9.23 4.48
N CYS A 64 4.49 -9.17 3.88
CA CYS A 64 3.36 -10.05 4.20
C CYS A 64 2.81 -10.83 2.99
N CYS A 65 2.73 -10.21 1.80
CA CYS A 65 2.29 -10.85 0.55
C CYS A 65 3.46 -11.16 -0.42
N ASP A 66 4.68 -10.69 -0.13
CA ASP A 66 5.83 -10.68 -1.05
C ASP A 66 5.58 -9.96 -2.40
N CYS A 67 4.47 -9.25 -2.52
CA CYS A 67 4.10 -8.54 -3.74
C CYS A 67 5.00 -7.30 -3.95
N ARG A 68 5.44 -7.10 -5.20
CA ARG A 68 6.32 -6.00 -5.61
C ARG A 68 5.60 -4.67 -5.49
N LEU A 69 6.07 -3.82 -4.57
CA LEU A 69 5.36 -2.60 -4.22
C LEU A 69 5.38 -1.60 -5.37
N GLY A 70 6.45 -1.54 -6.15
CA GLY A 70 6.56 -0.67 -7.33
C GLY A 70 5.56 -1.01 -8.46
N GLU A 71 5.12 -2.25 -8.56
CA GLU A 71 4.10 -2.68 -9.54
C GLU A 71 2.67 -2.48 -9.02
N VAL A 72 2.43 -2.79 -7.74
CA VAL A 72 1.09 -2.76 -7.14
C VAL A 72 0.58 -1.34 -6.89
N GLY A 73 1.48 -0.36 -6.76
CA GLY A 73 1.11 1.05 -6.71
C GLY A 73 2.28 1.97 -6.44
N SER A 74 2.01 3.27 -6.34
CA SER A 74 3.06 4.28 -6.10
C SER A 74 3.23 4.64 -4.61
N THR A 75 2.63 3.87 -3.70
CA THR A 75 2.71 4.13 -2.25
C THR A 75 2.94 2.85 -1.46
N LEU A 76 3.76 2.94 -0.41
CA LEU A 76 3.97 1.91 0.58
C LEU A 76 3.66 2.44 1.98
N TYR A 77 3.48 1.53 2.92
CA TYR A 77 3.24 1.85 4.32
C TYR A 77 4.31 1.19 5.17
N THR A 78 4.84 1.91 6.14
CA THR A 78 5.79 1.37 7.11
C THR A 78 5.20 1.39 8.51
N LYS A 79 5.24 0.23 9.17
CA LYS A 79 4.81 0.09 10.58
C LYS A 79 5.46 -1.12 11.19
N ALA A 80 5.84 -1.03 12.47
CA ALA A 80 6.52 -2.10 13.21
C ALA A 80 7.75 -2.67 12.47
N ASN A 81 8.55 -1.78 11.86
CA ASN A 81 9.73 -2.15 11.06
C ASN A 81 9.45 -3.03 9.83
N LEU A 82 8.20 -3.08 9.37
CA LEU A 82 7.80 -3.79 8.15
C LEU A 82 7.38 -2.80 7.07
N ILE A 83 7.72 -3.11 5.82
CA ILE A 83 7.23 -2.44 4.63
C ILE A 83 6.04 -3.24 4.11
N LEU A 84 4.88 -2.59 3.97
CA LEU A 84 3.62 -3.24 3.65
C LEU A 84 2.91 -2.56 2.48
N CYS A 85 2.16 -3.37 1.71
CA CYS A 85 1.24 -2.86 0.72
C CYS A 85 0.01 -2.25 1.40
N LYS A 86 -0.73 -1.38 0.69
CA LYS A 86 -1.96 -0.74 1.21
C LYS A 86 -2.94 -1.77 1.80
N ARG A 87 -3.11 -2.90 1.11
CA ARG A 87 -4.05 -3.96 1.51
C ARG A 87 -3.64 -4.62 2.82
N ASP A 88 -2.39 -5.07 2.93
CA ASP A 88 -1.89 -5.72 4.16
C ASP A 88 -1.79 -4.73 5.32
N TYR A 89 -1.41 -3.49 5.04
CA TYR A 89 -1.42 -2.43 6.03
C TYR A 89 -2.83 -2.23 6.61
N LEU A 90 -3.85 -2.09 5.77
CA LEU A 90 -5.24 -1.96 6.23
C LEU A 90 -5.70 -3.23 6.96
N ARG A 91 -5.35 -4.42 6.49
CA ARG A 91 -5.71 -5.68 7.13
C ARG A 91 -5.15 -5.82 8.55
N LEU A 92 -3.89 -5.42 8.76
CA LEU A 92 -3.20 -5.59 10.04
C LEU A 92 -3.41 -4.40 10.99
N PHE A 93 -3.54 -3.19 10.45
CA PHE A 93 -3.46 -1.95 11.20
C PHE A 93 -4.55 -0.93 10.90
N GLY A 94 -5.44 -1.23 9.95
CA GLY A 94 -6.58 -0.38 9.67
C GLY A 94 -7.63 -0.46 10.77
N THR A 95 -8.42 0.60 10.89
CA THR A 95 -9.53 0.66 11.85
C THR A 95 -10.68 -0.22 11.38
N THR A 96 -10.98 -1.29 12.11
CA THR A 96 -12.16 -2.13 11.87
C THR A 96 -13.43 -1.42 12.34
N GLY A 97 -14.54 -1.63 11.64
CA GLY A 97 -15.85 -1.09 11.99
C GLY A 97 -16.83 -2.18 12.43
N TYR A 98 -18.05 -1.78 12.76
CA TYR A 98 -19.18 -2.69 12.95
C TYR A 98 -20.28 -2.35 11.95
N CYS A 99 -20.88 -3.37 11.35
CA CYS A 99 -22.02 -3.18 10.47
C CYS A 99 -23.28 -2.87 11.30
N ALA A 100 -23.93 -1.75 11.02
CA ALA A 100 -25.14 -1.33 11.73
C ALA A 100 -26.40 -2.17 11.41
N ALA A 101 -26.34 -3.08 10.43
CA ALA A 101 -27.45 -3.96 10.07
C ALA A 101 -27.29 -5.39 10.58
N CYS A 102 -26.07 -5.94 10.62
CA CYS A 102 -25.84 -7.32 11.07
C CYS A 102 -24.98 -7.43 12.34
N ASN A 103 -24.52 -6.31 12.90
CA ASN A 103 -23.67 -6.21 14.10
C ASN A 103 -22.35 -7.00 14.03
N LYS A 104 -21.94 -7.47 12.85
CA LYS A 104 -20.65 -8.14 12.64
C LYS A 104 -19.53 -7.12 12.40
N VAL A 105 -18.32 -7.54 12.72
CA VAL A 105 -17.09 -6.76 12.49
C VAL A 105 -16.86 -6.63 10.98
N ILE A 106 -16.58 -5.40 10.55
CA ILE A 106 -16.16 -5.09 9.18
C ILE A 106 -14.63 -4.93 9.18
N PRO A 107 -13.88 -5.78 8.48
CA PRO A 107 -12.45 -5.65 8.32
C PRO A 107 -12.07 -4.32 7.65
N ALA A 108 -10.96 -3.74 8.06
CA ALA A 108 -10.54 -2.43 7.59
C ALA A 108 -10.07 -2.39 6.12
N PHE A 109 -9.93 -3.54 5.46
CA PHE A 109 -9.65 -3.62 4.02
C PHE A 109 -10.93 -3.82 3.18
N GLU A 110 -12.08 -4.06 3.81
CA GLU A 110 -13.34 -4.31 3.12
C GLU A 110 -13.95 -3.00 2.62
N MET A 111 -14.61 -3.05 1.46
CA MET A 111 -15.40 -1.93 0.97
C MET A 111 -16.72 -1.84 1.74
N VAL A 112 -17.09 -0.62 2.13
CA VAL A 112 -18.26 -0.38 2.98
C VAL A 112 -19.14 0.72 2.41
N MET A 113 -20.43 0.62 2.71
CA MET A 113 -21.39 1.71 2.52
C MET A 113 -21.48 2.53 3.79
N ARG A 114 -21.46 3.86 3.66
CA ARG A 114 -21.70 4.79 4.77
C ARG A 114 -22.98 5.55 4.54
N ALA A 115 -23.85 5.57 5.54
CA ALA A 115 -25.05 6.39 5.55
C ALA A 115 -25.18 7.09 6.89
N LYS A 116 -25.14 8.43 6.87
CA LYS A 116 -25.02 9.26 8.07
C LYS A 116 -23.82 8.81 8.92
N ASN A 117 -24.05 8.36 10.16
CA ASN A 117 -23.01 7.90 11.08
C ASN A 117 -22.82 6.37 11.09
N ASN A 118 -23.54 5.66 10.23
CA ASN A 118 -23.54 4.20 10.22
C ASN A 118 -22.72 3.64 9.05
N VAL A 119 -22.12 2.48 9.28
CA VAL A 119 -21.34 1.73 8.30
C VAL A 119 -22.02 0.38 8.05
N TYR A 120 -22.03 -0.07 6.80
CA TYR A 120 -22.67 -1.30 6.37
C TYR A 120 -21.74 -2.09 5.44
N HIS A 121 -21.76 -3.41 5.52
CA HIS A 121 -21.25 -4.24 4.42
C HIS A 121 -22.02 -3.90 3.14
N LEU A 122 -21.41 -4.11 1.98
CA LEU A 122 -22.11 -3.95 0.69
C LEU A 122 -23.37 -4.83 0.64
N GLU A 123 -23.27 -6.04 1.19
CA GLU A 123 -24.36 -7.01 1.31
C GLU A 123 -25.35 -6.68 2.45
N CYS A 124 -25.09 -5.70 3.31
CA CYS A 124 -26.04 -5.33 4.36
C CYS A 124 -26.73 -3.99 4.09
N PHE A 125 -26.34 -3.28 3.03
CA PHE A 125 -27.00 -2.07 2.60
C PHE A 125 -28.22 -2.41 1.75
N ALA A 126 -29.39 -2.41 2.38
CA ALA A 126 -30.69 -2.63 1.73
C ALA A 126 -31.77 -1.77 2.40
N CYS A 127 -32.78 -1.39 1.63
CA CYS A 127 -33.93 -0.65 2.14
C CYS A 127 -34.67 -1.48 3.20
N GLN A 128 -34.88 -0.92 4.39
CA GLN A 128 -35.56 -1.64 5.48
C GLN A 128 -37.06 -1.88 5.20
N GLN A 129 -37.67 -1.14 4.26
CA GLN A 129 -39.09 -1.27 3.92
C GLN A 129 -39.34 -2.33 2.83
N CYS A 130 -38.47 -2.42 1.82
CA CYS A 130 -38.68 -3.31 0.66
C CYS A 130 -37.55 -4.31 0.41
N ASN A 131 -36.52 -4.31 1.24
CA ASN A 131 -35.32 -5.16 1.14
C ASN A 131 -34.61 -5.13 -0.22
N HIS A 132 -34.87 -4.09 -1.02
CA HIS A 132 -34.20 -3.84 -2.29
C HIS A 132 -32.85 -3.15 -2.05
N ARG A 133 -31.87 -3.45 -2.92
CA ARG A 133 -30.50 -2.93 -2.85
C ARG A 133 -30.27 -1.76 -3.78
#